data_AF-A0A2T0A5F6-F1
#
_entry.id   AF-A0A2T0A5F6-F1
#
_cell.length_a   1.000
_cell.length_b   1.000
_cell.length_c   1.000
_cell.angle_alpha   90.00
_cell.angle_beta   90.00
_cell.angle_gamma   90.00
#
_symmetry.space_group_name_H-M   'P 1'
#
loop_
_entity.id
_entity.type
_entity.pdbx_description
1 polymer ?
#
loop_
_entity_poly.entity_id
_entity_poly.type
_entity_poly.pdbx_seq_one_letter_code
_entity_poly.pdbx_strand_id
1 'polypeptide(L)' 'KYYCDYCDVFLTHDSASVRRAHNAGRNHLSNVRDYYANLGSERAQELIDQICKAYEHG' A
#
# COMPACT_ATOMS: atom_id res chain seq x y z
N LYS A 1 7.49 -1.54 -22.31
CA LYS A 1 7.96 -1.88 -20.94
C LYS A 1 7.02 -1.24 -19.93
N TYR A 2 6.43 -2.02 -19.04
CA TYR A 2 5.47 -1.56 -18.03
C TYR A 2 6.15 -1.54 -16.67
N TYR A 3 6.02 -0.44 -15.94
CA TYR A 3 6.49 -0.30 -14.57
C TYR A 3 5.28 -0.30 -13.63
N CYS A 4 5.40 -0.97 -12.49
CA CYS A 4 4.39 -0.96 -11.46
C CYS A 4 4.89 -0.18 -10.24
N ASP A 5 4.28 0.97 -9.97
CA ASP A 5 4.67 1.85 -8.87
C ASP A 5 4.49 1.21 -7.48
N TYR A 6 3.46 0.36 -7.30
CA TYR A 6 3.23 -0.35 -6.04
C TYR A 6 4.26 -1.45 -5.74
N CYS A 7 4.89 -1.99 -6.78
CA CYS A 7 5.83 -3.09 -6.65
C CYS A 7 7.28 -2.68 -6.90
N ASP A 8 7.53 -1.44 -7.34
CA ASP A 8 8.83 -0.92 -7.79
C ASP A 8 9.58 -1.87 -8.73
N VAL A 9 8.85 -2.42 -9.72
CA VAL A 9 9.43 -3.37 -10.68
C VAL A 9 9.04 -3.04 -12.11
N PHE A 10 9.99 -3.28 -13.01
CA PHE A 10 9.73 -3.32 -14.44
C PHE A 10 9.33 -4.73 -14.88
N LEU A 11 8.17 -4.84 -15.53
CA LEU A 11 7.77 -6.06 -16.19
C LEU A 11 8.63 -6.28 -17.44
N THR A 12 9.18 -7.49 -17.54
CA THR A 12 10.04 -7.93 -18.67
C THR A 12 9.29 -7.91 -20.00
N HIS A 13 7.99 -8.20 -19.97
CA HIS A 13 7.10 -8.15 -21.13
C HIS A 13 5.83 -7.36 -20.79
N ASP A 14 5.47 -6.37 -21.61
CA ASP A 14 4.31 -5.51 -21.41
C ASP A 14 3.04 -6.00 -22.12
N SER A 15 2.88 -7.32 -22.28
CA SER A 15 1.66 -7.90 -22.82
C SER A 15 0.49 -7.77 -21.84
N ALA A 16 -0.74 -7.64 -22.36
CA ALA A 16 -1.95 -7.52 -21.54
C ALA A 16 -2.14 -8.72 -20.59
N SER A 17 -1.77 -9.93 -21.02
CA SER A 17 -1.82 -11.13 -20.18
C SER A 17 -0.88 -11.03 -18.97
N VAL A 18 0.36 -10.58 -19.18
CA VAL A 18 1.38 -10.43 -18.13
C VAL A 18 0.98 -9.35 -17.13
N ARG A 19 0.43 -8.22 -17.59
CA ARG A 19 -0.10 -7.19 -16.68
C ARG A 19 -1.27 -7.71 -15.85
N ARG A 20 -2.20 -8.44 -16.44
CA ARG A 20 -3.32 -9.05 -15.69
C ARG A 20 -2.83 -10.03 -14.63
N ALA A 21 -1.88 -10.89 -14.98
CA ALA A 21 -1.29 -11.84 -14.03
C ALA A 21 -0.54 -11.13 -12.89
N HIS A 22 0.19 -10.07 -13.20
CA HIS A 22 0.86 -9.23 -12.19
C HIS A 22 -0.14 -8.57 -11.24
N ASN A 23 -1.16 -7.91 -11.77
CA ASN A 23 -2.16 -7.18 -10.98
C ASN A 23 -3.01 -8.13 -10.10
N ALA A 24 -3.22 -9.37 -10.54
CA ALA A 24 -3.87 -10.42 -9.75
C ALA A 24 -2.92 -11.16 -8.80
N GLY A 25 -1.62 -10.84 -8.81
CA GLY A 25 -0.62 -11.49 -7.99
C GLY A 25 -0.72 -11.08 -6.52
N ARG A 26 -0.49 -12.03 -5.61
CA ARG A 26 -0.56 -11.81 -4.15
C ARG A 26 0.34 -10.67 -3.68
N ASN A 27 1.55 -10.56 -4.22
CA ASN A 27 2.51 -9.51 -3.84
C ASN A 27 1.99 -8.12 -4.23
N HIS A 28 1.46 -7.97 -5.45
CA HIS A 28 0.86 -6.70 -5.90
C HIS A 28 -0.32 -6.30 -5.02
N LEU A 29 -1.23 -7.24 -4.72
CA LEU A 29 -2.38 -6.99 -3.85
C LEU A 29 -1.96 -6.60 -2.42
N SER A 30 -0.93 -7.25 -1.87
CA SER A 30 -0.40 -6.89 -0.54
C SER A 30 0.18 -5.48 -0.57
N ASN A 31 1.06 -5.17 -1.54
CA ASN A 31 1.69 -3.87 -1.62
C ASN A 31 0.67 -2.73 -1.85
N VAL A 32 -0.36 -2.98 -2.66
CA VAL A 32 -1.46 -2.03 -2.86
C VAL A 32 -2.22 -1.81 -1.55
N ARG A 33 -2.55 -2.88 -0.82
CA ARG A 33 -3.20 -2.79 0.49
C ARG A 33 -2.33 -2.02 1.49
N ASP A 34 -1.04 -2.34 1.57
CA ASP A 34 -0.10 -1.71 2.48
C ASP A 34 0.12 -0.24 2.12
N TYR A 35 0.18 0.09 0.84
CA TYR A 35 0.26 1.46 0.35
C TYR A 35 -0.94 2.28 0.85
N TYR A 36 -2.17 1.80 0.65
CA TYR A 36 -3.37 2.52 1.11
C TYR A 36 -3.55 2.51 2.63
N ALA A 37 -3.11 1.45 3.31
CA ALA A 37 -3.12 1.38 4.77
C ALA A 37 -2.16 2.44 5.37
N ASN A 38 -0.97 2.58 4.81
CA ASN A 38 0.01 3.57 5.26
C ASN A 38 -0.32 4.99 4.78
N LEU A 39 -1.02 5.15 3.65
CA LEU A 39 -1.42 6.46 3.09
C LEU A 39 -2.32 7.27 4.05
N GLY A 40 -3.17 6.60 4.83
CA GLY A 40 -4.00 7.24 5.86
C GLY A 40 -3.42 7.17 7.27
N SER A 41 -2.49 6.26 7.52
CA SER A 41 -2.03 5.94 8.89
C SER A 41 -1.16 7.03 9.48
N GLU A 42 -0.33 7.75 8.73
CA GLU A 42 0.62 8.68 9.36
C GLU A 42 -0.11 9.80 10.15
N ARG A 43 -1.12 10.44 9.55
CA ARG A 43 -1.90 11.51 10.20
C ARG A 43 -3.04 10.98 11.10
N ALA A 44 -3.65 9.84 10.75
CA ALA A 44 -4.74 9.27 11.55
C ALA A 44 -4.22 8.60 12.82
N GLN A 45 -3.07 7.91 12.76
CA GLN A 45 -2.43 7.29 13.91
C GLN A 45 -1.94 8.35 14.90
N GLU A 46 -1.37 9.47 14.42
CA GLU A 46 -1.01 10.61 15.30
C GLU A 46 -2.21 11.16 16.09
N LEU A 47 -3.38 11.30 15.46
CA LEU A 47 -4.58 11.78 16.13
C LEU A 47 -5.13 10.76 17.15
N ILE A 48 -5.09 9.47 16.81
CA ILE A 48 -5.49 8.39 17.73
C ILE A 48 -4.56 8.37 18.95
N ASP A 49 -3.24 8.43 18.73
CA ASP A 49 -2.25 8.43 19.80
C ASP A 49 -2.38 9.66 20.71
N GLN A 50 -2.71 10.84 20.17
CA GLN A 50 -2.99 12.04 20.95
C GLN A 50 -4.23 11.89 21.84
N ILE A 51 -5.31 11.31 21.30
CA ILE A 51 -6.54 11.06 22.06
C ILE A 51 -6.27 10.01 23.14
N CYS A 52 -5.64 8.88 22.83
CA CYS A 52 -5.31 7.85 23.81
C CYS A 52 -4.47 8.40 24.97
N LYS A 53 -3.41 9.18 24.68
CA LYS A 53 -2.58 9.82 25.72
C LYS A 53 -3.37 10.79 26.61
N ALA A 54 -4.33 11.51 26.05
CA ALA A 54 -5.16 12.45 26.82
C ALA A 54 -6.11 11.74 27.80
N TYR A 55 -6.56 10.51 27.47
CA TYR A 55 -7.44 9.71 28.32
C TYR A 55 -6.71 8.78 29.29
N GLU A 56 -5.44 8.45 29.05
CA GLU A 56 -4.62 7.63 29.96
C GLU A 56 -4.07 8.41 31.17
N HIS A 57 -4.17 9.74 31.17
CA HIS A 57 -3.65 10.62 32.25
C HIS A 57 -4.78 11.37 32.99
N GLY A 58 -6.03 10.99 32.76
CA GLY A 58 -7.23 11.52 33.43
C GLY A 58 -7.93 10.47 34.27
#